data_AF-A0A948XXE0-F1
#
_entry.id   AF-A0A948XXE0-F1
#
_cell.length_a   1.000
_cell.length_b   1.000
_cell.length_c   1.000
_cell.angle_alpha   90.00
_cell.angle_beta   90.00
_cell.angle_gamma   90.00
#
_symmetry.space_group_name_H-M   'P 1'
#
loop_
_entity.id
_entity.type
_entity.pdbx_description
1 polymer ?
#
loop_
_entity_poly.entity_id
_entity_poly.type
_entity_poly.pdbx_seq_one_letter_code
_entity_poly.pdbx_strand_id
1 'polypeptide(L)'
;MSTYLKPALGLLFLALAAGLPASAVKGKTDTDKSDVLGSWSFQTRPYREGQCVMTGTMNLSPHPEEGRYDCEITAVEMCSMWGRSVVRQSCDARRFGNQVSVRSTIEEMIESKAPDLLYVPDNFTLTIQSHERMFGALVSAVTAPVEFRRANDGIS
;
A
#
# COMPACT_ATOMS: atom_id res chain seq x y z
N MET A 1 21.84 90.52 -22.73
CA MET A 1 22.64 90.66 -21.49
C MET A 1 22.09 89.71 -20.43
N SER A 2 23.01 89.01 -19.77
CA SER A 2 22.91 88.30 -18.49
C SER A 2 21.89 87.18 -18.30
N THR A 3 22.43 85.97 -18.41
CA THR A 3 22.33 84.84 -17.47
C THR A 3 21.71 85.12 -16.09
N TYR A 4 20.83 84.23 -15.65
CA TYR A 4 20.84 83.69 -14.30
C TYR A 4 20.53 82.18 -14.30
N LEU A 5 21.49 81.44 -13.77
CA LEU A 5 21.46 80.03 -13.40
C LEU A 5 20.94 79.93 -11.95
N LYS A 6 20.10 78.94 -11.61
CA LYS A 6 20.19 78.10 -10.39
C LYS A 6 19.01 77.10 -10.27
N PRO A 7 19.18 76.02 -9.47
CA PRO A 7 18.76 74.66 -9.77
C PRO A 7 17.54 74.22 -8.94
N ALA A 8 16.94 73.08 -9.30
CA ALA A 8 16.22 72.24 -8.34
C ALA A 8 16.03 70.81 -8.89
N LEU A 9 16.48 69.84 -8.07
CA LEU A 9 15.79 68.61 -7.69
C LEU A 9 14.92 67.95 -8.79
N GLY A 10 15.32 66.83 -9.39
CA GLY A 10 15.48 65.56 -8.69
C GLY A 10 14.12 64.91 -8.49
N LEU A 11 13.72 63.99 -9.39
CA LEU A 11 12.68 62.98 -9.16
C LEU A 11 12.84 61.87 -10.21
N LEU A 12 13.55 60.83 -9.79
CA LEU A 12 13.68 59.55 -10.47
C LEU A 12 12.34 58.80 -10.33
N PHE A 13 11.54 58.73 -11.38
CA PHE A 13 10.35 57.88 -11.42
C PHE A 13 10.79 56.42 -11.66
N LEU A 14 10.99 55.64 -10.58
CA LEU A 14 10.96 54.18 -10.67
C LEU A 14 9.51 53.74 -10.82
N ALA A 15 9.12 53.39 -12.04
CA ALA A 15 7.82 52.81 -12.34
C ALA A 15 7.74 51.38 -11.77
N LEU A 16 6.84 51.26 -10.79
CA LEU A 16 6.21 50.05 -10.30
C LEU A 16 5.53 49.29 -11.47
N ALA A 17 5.81 48.00 -11.65
CA ALA A 17 4.85 46.95 -12.04
C ALA A 17 5.52 45.77 -12.79
N ALA A 18 5.57 44.61 -12.13
CA ALA A 18 5.15 43.32 -12.69
C ALA A 18 5.38 42.25 -11.61
N GLY A 19 4.56 42.27 -10.56
CA GLY A 19 4.39 41.10 -9.71
C GLY A 19 3.74 40.00 -10.54
N LEU A 20 4.53 39.07 -11.04
CA LEU A 20 4.04 37.82 -11.60
C LEU A 20 3.25 37.10 -10.50
N PRO A 21 2.01 36.63 -10.75
CA PRO A 21 1.35 35.76 -9.80
C PRO A 21 2.21 34.50 -9.68
N ALA A 22 2.75 34.29 -8.48
CA ALA A 22 3.34 33.02 -8.12
C ALA A 22 2.26 31.96 -8.35
N SER A 23 2.46 31.10 -9.35
CA SER A 23 1.71 29.87 -9.49
C SER A 23 1.90 29.10 -8.19
N ALA A 24 0.88 29.15 -7.33
CA ALA A 24 0.80 28.30 -6.16
C ALA A 24 0.83 26.87 -6.67
N VAL A 25 1.99 26.20 -6.52
CA VAL A 25 2.09 24.75 -6.62
C VAL A 25 1.19 24.23 -5.52
N LYS A 26 -0.05 23.93 -5.89
CA LYS A 26 -0.99 23.19 -5.06
C LYS A 26 -0.33 21.84 -4.83
N GLY A 27 0.32 21.69 -3.69
CA GLY A 27 0.96 20.46 -3.28
C GLY A 27 -0.05 19.32 -3.40
N LYS A 28 0.16 18.47 -4.41
CA LYS A 28 -0.25 17.06 -4.34
C LYS A 28 0.45 16.48 -3.11
N THR A 29 -0.18 15.76 -2.20
CA THR A 29 -1.54 15.23 -2.14
C THR A 29 -1.67 14.63 -0.74
N ASP A 30 -2.83 14.79 -0.10
CA ASP A 30 -3.32 13.78 0.83
C ASP A 30 -3.22 12.43 0.09
N THR A 31 -2.31 11.54 0.48
CA THR A 31 -2.10 10.27 -0.21
C THR A 31 -3.44 9.56 -0.25
N ASP A 32 -3.97 9.34 -1.46
CA ASP A 32 -5.31 8.82 -1.61
C ASP A 32 -5.42 7.50 -0.85
N LYS A 33 -6.23 7.49 0.22
CA LYS A 33 -6.53 6.27 0.98
C LYS A 33 -7.20 5.21 0.08
N SER A 34 -7.60 5.59 -1.13
CA SER A 34 -8.12 4.69 -2.15
C SER A 34 -7.03 3.97 -2.96
N ASP A 35 -5.77 4.35 -2.85
CA ASP A 35 -4.71 3.64 -3.54
C ASP A 35 -4.30 2.36 -2.77
N VAL A 36 -4.56 1.21 -3.38
CA VAL A 36 -4.18 -0.13 -2.88
C VAL A 36 -3.10 -0.79 -3.72
N LEU A 37 -2.70 -0.20 -4.85
CA LEU A 37 -1.75 -0.81 -5.78
C LEU A 37 -0.35 -0.91 -5.18
N GLY A 38 0.42 -1.90 -5.63
CA GLY A 38 1.81 -2.12 -5.22
C GLY A 38 1.96 -3.13 -4.09
N SER A 39 3.11 -3.07 -3.43
CA SER A 39 3.56 -4.09 -2.48
C SER A 39 3.05 -3.87 -1.05
N TRP A 40 2.68 -4.97 -0.43
CA TRP A 40 2.21 -5.08 0.94
C TRP A 40 2.91 -6.24 1.63
N SER A 41 3.21 -6.07 2.91
CA SER A 41 3.57 -7.15 3.82
C SER A 41 2.40 -7.44 4.74
N PHE A 42 2.17 -8.69 5.10
CA PHE A 42 1.11 -9.06 6.04
C PHE A 42 1.60 -9.95 7.17
N GLN A 43 0.88 -9.89 8.28
CA GLN A 43 1.07 -10.77 9.43
C GLN A 43 -0.26 -11.04 10.11
N THR A 44 -0.54 -12.31 10.40
CA THR A 44 -1.69 -12.70 11.22
C THR A 44 -1.40 -12.52 12.71
N ARG A 45 -2.45 -12.35 13.50
CA ARG A 45 -2.38 -12.72 14.92
C ARG A 45 -2.11 -14.22 15.04
N PRO A 46 -1.49 -14.69 16.13
CA PRO A 46 -1.34 -16.12 16.38
C PRO A 46 -2.70 -16.83 16.35
N TYR A 47 -2.77 -17.97 15.68
CA TYR A 47 -3.96 -18.82 15.57
C TYR A 47 -3.61 -20.28 15.91
N ARG A 48 -4.62 -21.15 15.95
CA ARG A 48 -4.51 -22.53 16.46
C ARG A 48 -3.85 -22.55 17.84
N GLU A 49 -4.51 -21.90 18.80
CA GLU A 49 -4.02 -21.82 20.20
C GLU A 49 -2.60 -21.22 20.32
N GLY A 50 -2.30 -20.26 19.43
CA GLY A 50 -1.00 -19.58 19.39
C GLY A 50 0.14 -20.42 18.80
N GLN A 51 -0.15 -21.60 18.25
CA GLN A 51 0.87 -22.47 17.67
C GLN A 51 1.31 -22.02 16.28
N CYS A 52 0.51 -21.24 15.57
CA CYS A 52 0.80 -20.82 14.20
C CYS A 52 0.71 -19.31 14.02
N VAL A 53 1.61 -18.78 13.18
CA VAL A 53 1.59 -17.41 12.67
C VAL A 53 1.87 -17.46 11.18
N MET A 54 1.15 -16.65 10.41
CA MET A 54 1.39 -16.49 8.98
C MET A 54 1.89 -15.08 8.69
N THR A 55 2.95 -15.00 7.90
CA THR A 55 3.48 -13.75 7.34
C THR A 55 3.58 -13.87 5.82
N GLY A 56 3.80 -12.76 5.14
CA GLY A 56 4.07 -12.83 3.71
C GLY A 56 4.05 -11.47 3.04
N THR A 57 4.12 -11.51 1.72
CA THR A 57 3.99 -10.33 0.86
C THR A 57 2.87 -10.53 -0.15
N MET A 58 2.27 -9.43 -0.57
CA MET A 58 1.28 -9.34 -1.63
C MET A 58 1.63 -8.17 -2.54
N ASN A 59 1.61 -8.37 -3.85
CA ASN A 59 1.71 -7.27 -4.81
C ASN A 59 0.40 -7.14 -5.58
N LEU A 60 -0.24 -5.96 -5.53
CA LEU A 60 -1.46 -5.65 -6.26
C LEU A 60 -1.14 -4.88 -7.54
N SER A 61 -1.57 -5.39 -8.68
CA SER A 61 -1.42 -4.74 -9.99
C SER A 61 -2.76 -4.31 -10.59
N PRO A 62 -2.77 -3.30 -11.49
CA PRO A 62 -4.00 -2.85 -12.14
C PRO A 62 -4.66 -3.95 -12.96
N HIS A 63 -5.99 -3.95 -13.00
CA HIS A 63 -6.80 -4.80 -13.88
C HIS A 63 -7.69 -3.91 -14.78
N PRO A 64 -8.06 -4.34 -16.01
CA PRO A 64 -8.93 -3.55 -16.90
C PRO A 64 -10.32 -3.23 -16.35
N GLU A 65 -10.88 -4.11 -15.53
CA GLU A 65 -12.16 -3.88 -14.83
C GLU A 65 -11.95 -3.02 -13.58
N GLU A 66 -12.78 -1.97 -13.44
CA GLU A 66 -12.73 -1.05 -12.32
C GLU A 66 -12.98 -1.76 -10.97
N GLY A 67 -12.17 -1.43 -9.97
CA GLY A 67 -12.25 -2.02 -8.63
C GLY A 67 -11.77 -3.47 -8.54
N ARG A 68 -11.30 -4.06 -9.64
CA ARG A 68 -10.60 -5.36 -9.68
C ARG A 68 -9.09 -5.12 -9.75
N TYR A 69 -8.33 -6.05 -9.20
CA TYR A 69 -6.87 -6.05 -9.21
C TYR A 69 -6.37 -7.48 -9.33
N ASP A 70 -5.34 -7.66 -10.16
CA ASP A 70 -4.57 -8.90 -10.15
C ASP A 70 -3.58 -8.83 -8.99
N CYS A 71 -3.25 -9.96 -8.37
CA CYS A 71 -2.23 -10.00 -7.34
C CYS A 71 -1.44 -11.30 -7.29
N GLU A 72 -0.26 -11.19 -6.69
CA GLU A 72 0.62 -12.31 -6.36
C GLU A 72 0.94 -12.27 -4.87
N ILE A 73 0.89 -13.43 -4.22
CA ILE A 73 1.14 -13.61 -2.79
C ILE A 73 2.25 -14.64 -2.59
N THR A 74 3.19 -14.32 -1.70
CA THR A 74 4.09 -15.31 -1.10
C THR A 74 3.83 -15.37 0.40
N ALA A 75 3.27 -16.49 0.86
CA ALA A 75 2.92 -16.71 2.26
C ALA A 75 3.92 -17.66 2.93
N VAL A 76 4.23 -17.37 4.19
CA VAL A 76 5.00 -18.23 5.09
C VAL A 76 4.13 -18.53 6.31
N GLU A 77 3.72 -19.78 6.46
CA GLU A 77 3.08 -20.28 7.69
C GLU A 77 4.14 -20.96 8.55
N MET A 78 4.33 -20.47 9.77
CA MET A 78 5.20 -21.11 10.77
C MET A 78 4.33 -21.67 11.89
N CYS A 79 4.41 -22.97 12.10
CA CYS A 79 3.73 -23.66 13.18
C CYS A 79 4.73 -24.43 14.04
N SER A 80 4.71 -24.23 15.35
CA SER A 80 5.62 -24.88 16.32
C SER A 80 5.68 -26.41 16.20
N MET A 81 4.54 -27.06 15.96
CA MET A 81 4.43 -28.52 15.91
C MET A 81 4.55 -29.10 14.50
N TRP A 82 4.19 -28.33 13.48
CA TRP A 82 4.05 -28.84 12.10
C TRP A 82 5.15 -28.34 11.15
N GLY A 83 6.00 -27.44 11.64
CA GLY A 83 7.07 -26.83 10.87
C GLY A 83 6.57 -25.66 10.03
N ARG A 84 7.23 -25.45 8.89
CA ARG A 84 7.05 -24.28 8.06
C ARG A 84 6.49 -24.66 6.70
N SER A 85 5.64 -23.80 6.15
CA SER A 85 5.21 -23.85 4.75
C SER A 85 5.50 -22.53 4.08
N VAL A 86 5.92 -22.58 2.81
CA VAL A 86 6.11 -21.42 1.94
C VAL A 86 5.32 -21.67 0.67
N VAL A 87 4.41 -20.76 0.34
CA VAL A 87 3.44 -20.97 -0.73
C VAL A 87 3.36 -19.72 -1.60
N ARG A 88 3.49 -19.92 -2.91
CA ARG A 88 3.27 -18.88 -3.92
C ARG A 88 1.87 -19.05 -4.51
N GLN A 89 1.16 -17.95 -4.62
CA GLN A 89 -0.24 -17.92 -5.03
C GLN A 89 -0.49 -16.76 -5.97
N SER A 90 -1.25 -16.99 -7.03
CA SER A 90 -1.91 -15.93 -7.77
C SER A 90 -3.21 -15.56 -7.05
N CYS A 91 -3.70 -14.34 -7.25
CA CYS A 91 -4.97 -13.93 -6.66
C CYS A 91 -5.72 -12.87 -7.46
N ASP A 92 -7.03 -12.85 -7.22
CA ASP A 92 -7.98 -11.83 -7.64
C ASP A 92 -8.40 -11.00 -6.42
N ALA A 93 -8.19 -9.69 -6.48
CA ALA A 93 -8.66 -8.78 -5.44
C ALA A 93 -9.77 -7.86 -5.98
N ARG A 94 -10.83 -7.68 -5.18
CA ARG A 94 -11.96 -6.80 -5.50
C ARG A 94 -12.19 -5.81 -4.38
N ARG A 95 -12.32 -4.54 -4.75
CA ARG A 95 -12.54 -3.43 -3.84
C ARG A 95 -13.97 -2.90 -3.97
N PHE A 96 -14.61 -2.71 -2.82
CA PHE A 96 -15.90 -2.02 -2.70
C PHE A 96 -15.80 -0.98 -1.59
N GLY A 97 -15.77 0.30 -1.94
CA GLY A 97 -15.57 1.39 -0.96
C GLY A 97 -14.21 1.26 -0.27
N ASN A 98 -14.20 1.01 1.03
CA ASN A 98 -12.99 0.76 1.83
C ASN A 98 -12.75 -0.74 2.13
N GLN A 99 -13.53 -1.65 1.56
CA GLN A 99 -13.34 -3.09 1.73
C GLN A 99 -12.58 -3.68 0.54
N VAL A 100 -11.69 -4.64 0.81
CA VAL A 100 -10.99 -5.44 -0.21
C VAL A 100 -11.20 -6.92 0.11
N SER A 101 -11.70 -7.67 -0.87
CA SER A 101 -11.77 -9.14 -0.83
C SER A 101 -10.68 -9.70 -1.73
N VAL A 102 -9.87 -10.63 -1.24
CA VAL A 102 -8.81 -11.31 -1.99
C VAL A 102 -9.15 -12.79 -2.08
N ARG A 103 -9.11 -13.35 -3.29
CA ARG A 103 -9.32 -14.76 -3.59
C ARG A 103 -8.09 -15.33 -4.26
N SER A 104 -7.52 -16.37 -3.68
CA SER A 104 -6.21 -16.88 -4.09
C SER A 104 -6.31 -18.25 -4.73
N THR A 105 -5.32 -18.58 -5.55
CA THR A 105 -5.09 -19.90 -6.15
C THR A 105 -3.66 -20.31 -5.84
N ILE A 106 -3.46 -21.54 -5.34
CA ILE A 106 -2.12 -22.07 -5.10
C ILE A 106 -1.47 -22.35 -6.45
N GLU A 107 -0.34 -21.69 -6.69
CA GLU A 107 0.47 -21.91 -7.87
C GLU A 107 1.62 -22.86 -7.58
N GLU A 108 2.23 -22.75 -6.39
CA GLU A 108 3.39 -23.54 -6.02
C GLU A 108 3.54 -23.67 -4.50
N MET A 109 3.76 -24.92 -4.06
CA MET A 109 4.21 -25.23 -2.71
C MET A 109 5.75 -25.22 -2.71
N ILE A 110 6.36 -24.10 -2.36
CA ILE A 110 7.82 -23.94 -2.30
C ILE A 110 8.40 -24.77 -1.14
N GLU A 111 7.71 -24.77 -0.02
CA GLU A 111 8.00 -25.62 1.14
C GLU A 111 6.69 -26.08 1.75
N SER A 112 6.60 -27.35 2.12
CA SER A 112 5.42 -27.90 2.79
C SER A 112 5.78 -28.32 4.20
N LYS A 113 4.85 -28.01 5.12
CA LYS A 113 4.77 -28.66 6.43
C LYS A 113 4.56 -30.17 6.26
N ALA A 114 4.60 -30.91 7.37
CA ALA A 114 4.48 -32.36 7.42
C ALA A 114 3.52 -32.95 6.36
N PRO A 115 3.89 -34.03 5.66
CA PRO A 115 3.30 -34.46 4.38
C PRO A 115 1.79 -34.76 4.42
N ASP A 116 1.21 -34.98 5.60
CA ASP A 116 -0.22 -35.30 5.77
C ASP A 116 -1.11 -34.06 5.97
N LEU A 117 -0.55 -32.85 5.95
CA LEU A 117 -1.30 -31.62 6.21
C LEU A 117 -1.62 -30.87 4.91
N LEU A 118 -2.91 -30.80 4.61
CA LEU A 118 -3.41 -30.04 3.46
C LEU A 118 -3.23 -28.53 3.67
N TYR A 119 -2.62 -27.89 2.68
CA TYR A 119 -2.62 -26.42 2.52
C TYR A 119 -3.77 -26.02 1.60
N VAL A 120 -4.45 -24.90 1.89
CA VAL A 120 -5.53 -24.37 1.06
C VAL A 120 -5.28 -22.89 0.75
N PRO A 121 -5.90 -22.33 -0.31
CA PRO A 121 -5.57 -20.98 -0.73
C PRO A 121 -5.86 -19.90 0.32
N ASP A 122 -4.94 -18.95 0.46
CA ASP A 122 -5.05 -17.87 1.45
C ASP A 122 -5.93 -16.74 0.93
N ASN A 123 -7.21 -16.76 1.29
CA ASN A 123 -8.12 -15.67 0.99
C ASN A 123 -8.11 -14.65 2.11
N PHE A 124 -8.40 -13.39 1.78
CA PHE A 124 -8.44 -12.31 2.76
C PHE A 124 -9.69 -11.44 2.60
N THR A 125 -10.18 -10.92 3.72
CA THR A 125 -11.16 -9.82 3.74
C THR A 125 -10.57 -8.69 4.56
N LEU A 126 -10.35 -7.54 3.94
CA LEU A 126 -9.60 -6.43 4.50
C LEU A 126 -10.44 -5.15 4.49
N THR A 127 -10.20 -4.31 5.48
CA THR A 127 -10.69 -2.94 5.58
C THR A 127 -9.49 -2.00 5.44
N ILE A 128 -9.58 -1.08 4.50
CA ILE A 128 -8.57 -0.05 4.27
C ILE A 128 -8.74 1.01 5.34
N GLN A 129 -7.69 1.23 6.11
CA GLN A 129 -7.67 2.22 7.19
C GLN A 129 -6.89 3.48 6.79
N SER A 130 -5.81 3.30 6.02
CA SER A 130 -5.01 4.37 5.44
C SER A 130 -4.27 3.85 4.20
N HIS A 131 -3.53 4.73 3.51
CA HIS A 131 -2.65 4.34 2.41
C HIS A 131 -1.52 3.38 2.85
N GLU A 132 -1.23 3.29 4.15
CA GLU A 132 -0.15 2.46 4.70
C GLU A 132 -0.64 1.17 5.38
N ARG A 133 -1.97 1.04 5.59
CA ARG A 133 -2.51 0.00 6.46
C ARG A 133 -3.87 -0.52 5.98
N MET A 134 -3.98 -1.84 5.91
CA MET A 134 -5.24 -2.55 5.87
C MET A 134 -5.32 -3.54 7.04
N PHE A 135 -6.52 -3.79 7.54
CA PHE A 135 -6.75 -4.74 8.62
C PHE A 135 -7.98 -5.58 8.34
N GLY A 136 -7.96 -6.85 8.70
CA GLY A 136 -9.12 -7.71 8.54
C GLY A 136 -8.83 -9.14 8.98
N ALA A 137 -9.17 -10.10 8.12
CA ALA A 137 -8.98 -11.52 8.42
C ALA A 137 -8.44 -12.31 7.22
N LEU A 138 -7.56 -13.25 7.51
CA LEU A 138 -7.37 -14.47 6.72
C LEU A 138 -8.64 -15.30 6.79
N VAL A 139 -9.11 -15.82 5.66
CA VAL A 139 -10.30 -16.67 5.52
C VAL A 139 -9.93 -17.86 4.62
N SER A 140 -9.18 -18.80 5.19
CA SER A 140 -8.63 -19.97 4.50
C SER A 140 -9.12 -21.25 5.20
N ALA A 141 -8.25 -22.24 5.44
CA ALA A 141 -8.55 -23.40 6.29
C ALA A 141 -8.92 -23.00 7.73
N VAL A 142 -8.53 -21.79 8.14
CA VAL A 142 -8.87 -21.15 9.41
C VAL A 142 -9.19 -19.68 9.18
N THR A 143 -9.78 -19.05 10.19
CA THR A 143 -9.92 -17.60 10.26
C THR A 143 -8.95 -17.03 11.29
N ALA A 144 -8.18 -16.02 10.91
CA ALA A 144 -7.26 -15.33 11.80
C ALA A 144 -7.24 -13.82 11.48
N PRO A 145 -7.25 -12.92 12.49
CA PRO A 145 -7.05 -11.49 12.23
C PRO A 145 -5.71 -11.25 11.55
N VAL A 146 -5.67 -10.34 10.59
CA VAL A 146 -4.46 -10.03 9.80
C VAL A 146 -4.30 -8.53 9.63
N GLU A 147 -3.06 -8.07 9.71
CA GLU A 147 -2.66 -6.72 9.37
C GLU A 147 -1.79 -6.72 8.12
N PHE A 148 -2.10 -5.82 7.19
CA PHE A 148 -1.29 -5.52 6.02
C PHE A 148 -0.68 -4.13 6.19
N ARG A 149 0.61 -4.01 5.91
CA ARG A 149 1.37 -2.77 5.89
C ARG A 149 2.03 -2.60 4.52
N ARG A 150 2.22 -1.35 4.09
CA ARG A 150 3.03 -1.11 2.90
C ARG A 150 4.40 -1.73 3.10
N ALA A 151 4.84 -2.50 2.10
CA ALA A 151 6.20 -2.99 2.07
C ALA A 151 7.08 -1.79 1.74
N ASN A 152 7.51 -1.04 2.76
CA ASN A 152 8.54 -0.04 2.57
C ASN A 152 9.82 -0.77 2.13
N ASP A 153 10.51 -0.23 1.14
CA ASP A 153 11.74 -0.79 0.59
C ASP A 153 12.74 -1.11 1.72
N GLY A 154 12.88 -2.39 2.08
CA GLY A 154 13.91 -2.85 3.01
C GLY A 154 13.40 -3.68 4.19
N ILE A 155 13.66 -4.97 4.10
CA ILE A 155 13.76 -5.93 5.21
C ILE A 155 14.54 -5.28 6.38
N SER A 156 14.01 -5.35 7.60
CA SER A 156 14.82 -5.20 8.83
C SER A 156 15.41 -6.55 9.23
#